data_AF-A0A257JIL4-F1
#
_entry.id   AF-A0A257JIL4-F1
#
_cell.length_a   1.000
_cell.length_b   1.000
_cell.length_c   1.000
_cell.angle_alpha   90.00
_cell.angle_beta   90.00
_cell.angle_gamma   90.00
#
_symmetry.space_group_name_H-M   'P 1'
#
loop_
_entity.id
_entity.type
_entity.pdbx_description
1 polymer ?
#
loop_
_entity_poly.entity_id
_entity_poly.type
_entity_poly.pdbx_seq_one_letter_code
_entity_poly.pdbx_strand_id
1 'polypeptide(L)' 'MCLSAAAGASAAAIKTDWRIINWNEDVLLYVDHGSIQKSKGRVAYSAKIVFLKDESLSEVLSRVQVHCDDRMYRHVSISA' A
#
# COMPACT_ATOMS: atom_id res chain seq x y z
N MET A 1 15.53 -27.77 -34.20
CA MET A 1 14.32 -27.25 -33.51
C MET A 1 14.75 -26.81 -32.11
N CYS A 2 14.83 -25.51 -31.82
CA CYS A 2 15.15 -25.01 -30.48
C CYS A 2 13.86 -24.53 -29.82
N LEU A 3 13.37 -25.27 -28.81
CA LEU A 3 12.22 -24.85 -28.02
C LEU A 3 12.64 -23.69 -27.11
N SER A 4 12.01 -22.54 -27.31
CA SER A 4 12.12 -21.39 -26.42
C SER A 4 11.26 -21.65 -25.18
N ALA A 5 11.88 -22.02 -24.06
CA ALA A 5 11.21 -22.02 -22.77
C ALA A 5 11.11 -20.57 -22.30
N ALA A 6 9.94 -19.94 -22.52
CA ALA A 6 9.59 -18.72 -21.83
C ALA A 6 9.45 -19.07 -20.34
N ALA A 7 10.50 -18.85 -19.56
CA ALA A 7 10.43 -18.86 -18.11
C ALA A 7 9.56 -17.68 -17.70
N GLY A 8 8.26 -17.93 -17.56
CA GLY A 8 7.36 -17.00 -16.90
C GLY A 8 7.88 -16.79 -15.48
N ALA A 9 8.43 -15.61 -15.22
CA ALA A 9 8.72 -15.17 -13.87
C ALA A 9 7.38 -15.17 -13.12
N SER A 10 7.14 -16.22 -12.33
CA SER A 10 6.08 -16.23 -11.33
C SER A 10 6.46 -15.18 -10.30
N ALA A 11 5.98 -13.96 -10.49
CA ALA A 11 6.04 -12.94 -9.46
C ALA A 11 5.24 -13.51 -8.28
N ALA A 12 5.91 -13.85 -7.19
CA ALA A 12 5.24 -14.24 -5.96
C ALA A 12 4.19 -13.16 -5.66
N ALA A 13 2.92 -13.56 -5.63
CA ALA A 13 1.84 -12.66 -5.29
C ALA A 13 2.15 -12.15 -3.88
N ILE A 14 2.47 -10.85 -3.77
CA ILE A 14 2.67 -10.20 -2.48
C ILE A 14 1.35 -10.38 -1.74
N LYS A 15 1.36 -11.25 -0.72
CA LYS A 15 0.17 -11.49 0.08
C LYS A 15 -0.10 -10.23 0.89
N THR A 16 -1.20 -9.57 0.58
CA THR A 16 -1.68 -8.39 1.29
C THR A 16 -1.88 -8.72 2.77
N ASP A 17 -1.38 -7.86 3.65
CA ASP A 17 -1.45 -7.98 5.11
C ASP A 17 -1.88 -6.64 5.72
N TRP A 18 -3.17 -6.31 5.60
CA TRP A 18 -3.72 -5.07 6.14
C TRP A 18 -3.74 -5.07 7.67
N ARG A 19 -3.09 -4.06 8.27
CA ARG A 19 -3.07 -3.84 9.72
C ARG A 19 -3.66 -2.47 10.04
N ILE A 20 -4.51 -2.41 11.07
CA ILE A 20 -5.03 -1.13 11.59
C ILE A 20 -3.89 -0.43 12.32
N ILE A 21 -3.60 0.82 11.94
CA ILE A 21 -2.58 1.64 12.58
C ILE A 21 -3.16 2.78 13.41
N ASN A 22 -4.42 3.15 13.14
CA ASN A 22 -5.16 4.15 13.89
C ASN A 22 -6.66 3.96 13.64
N TRP A 23 -7.49 4.34 14.60
CA TRP A 23 -8.94 4.32 14.47
C TRP A 23 -9.58 5.40 15.33
N ASN A 24 -10.74 5.87 14.89
CA ASN A 24 -11.67 6.65 15.70
C ASN A 24 -13.11 6.26 15.34
N GLU A 25 -14.09 7.04 15.79
CA GLU A 25 -15.51 6.76 15.54
C GLU A 25 -15.94 6.92 14.08
N ASP A 26 -15.15 7.61 13.25
CA ASP A 26 -15.52 7.97 11.87
C ASP A 26 -14.69 7.19 10.84
N VAL A 27 -13.45 6.84 11.15
CA VAL A 27 -12.50 6.22 10.21
C VAL A 27 -11.64 5.12 10.83
N LEU A 28 -11.28 4.15 9.99
CA LEU A 28 -10.23 3.16 10.24
C LEU A 28 -9.06 3.39 9.27
N LEU A 29 -7.84 3.54 9.80
CA LEU A 29 -6.63 3.69 9.00
C LEU A 29 -5.86 2.38 8.98
N TYR A 30 -5.56 1.89 7.78
CA TYR A 30 -4.80 0.66 7.56
C TYR A 30 -3.51 0.92 6.79
N VAL A 31 -2.52 0.05 7.04
CA VAL A 31 -1.32 -0.12 6.22
C VAL A 31 -1.21 -1.57 5.78
N ASP A 32 -0.91 -1.82 4.51
CA ASP A 32 -0.58 -3.17 4.03
C ASP A 32 0.88 -3.47 4.33
N HIS A 33 1.13 -4.30 5.34
CA HIS A 33 2.48 -4.67 5.75
C HIS A 33 3.22 -5.46 4.66
N GLY A 34 2.50 -6.23 3.83
CA GLY A 34 3.07 -6.95 2.70
C GLY A 34 3.61 -6.01 1.61
N SER A 35 3.06 -4.80 1.52
CA SER A 35 3.48 -3.78 0.54
C SER A 35 4.71 -2.96 0.95
N ILE A 36 5.19 -3.11 2.19
CA ILE A 36 6.28 -2.27 2.72
C ILE A 36 7.58 -2.59 1.96
N GLN A 37 8.04 -1.61 1.19
CA GLN A 37 9.32 -1.66 0.48
C GLN A 37 10.26 -0.63 1.06
N LYS A 38 11.44 -1.07 1.50
CA LYS A 38 12.50 -0.20 2.04
C LYS A 38 13.65 -0.15 1.05
N SER A 39 14.08 1.06 0.69
CA SER A 39 15.26 1.25 -0.18
C SER A 39 15.89 2.60 0.12
N LYS A 40 17.18 2.60 0.48
CA LYS A 40 18.05 3.80 0.63
C LYS A 40 17.33 5.06 1.14
N GLY A 41 17.04 5.12 2.44
CA GLY A 41 16.40 6.28 3.07
C GLY A 41 14.93 6.50 2.66
N ARG A 42 14.32 5.57 1.91
CA ARG A 42 12.92 5.64 1.49
C ARG A 42 12.14 4.41 1.92
N VAL A 43 10.89 4.63 2.30
CA VAL A 43 9.91 3.59 2.59
C VAL A 43 8.67 3.86 1.74
N ALA A 44 8.21 2.87 1.00
CA ALA A 44 6.94 2.92 0.27
C ALA A 44 6.00 1.85 0.80
N TYR A 45 4.70 2.17 0.90
CA TYR A 45 3.66 1.25 1.34
C TYR A 45 2.30 1.68 0.80
N SER A 46 1.37 0.74 0.76
CA SER A 46 -0.05 0.99 0.52
C SER A 46 -0.74 1.24 1.86
N ALA A 47 -1.61 2.24 1.90
CA ALA A 47 -2.47 2.58 3.01
C ALA A 47 -3.91 2.69 2.53
N LYS A 48 -4.87 2.46 3.41
CA LYS A 48 -6.26 2.77 3.11
C LYS A 48 -6.99 3.38 4.29
N ILE A 49 -8.01 4.16 3.99
CA ILE A 49 -8.95 4.74 4.93
C ILE A 49 -10.30 4.12 4.64
N VAL A 50 -10.96 3.59 5.67
CA VAL A 50 -12.34 3.12 5.58
C VAL A 50 -13.19 4.07 6.42
N PHE A 51 -14.20 4.70 5.81
CA PHE A 51 -15.13 5.57 6.53
C PHE A 51 -16.30 4.74 7.05
N LEU A 52 -16.59 4.88 8.34
CA LEU A 52 -17.58 4.04 9.03
C LEU A 52 -19.01 4.57 8.93
N LYS A 53 -19.16 5.88 8.74
CA LYS A 53 -20.45 6.58 8.75
C LYS A 53 -20.86 7.17 7.41
N ASP A 54 -19.98 7.12 6.40
CA ASP A 54 -20.23 7.65 5.07
C ASP A 54 -20.26 6.51 4.04
N GLU A 55 -21.47 6.09 3.66
CA GLU A 55 -21.67 5.03 2.67
C GLU A 55 -21.19 5.43 1.26
N SER A 56 -21.02 6.74 0.99
CA SER A 56 -20.53 7.24 -0.30
C SER A 56 -19.00 7.20 -0.43
N LEU A 57 -18.29 7.13 0.70
CA LEU A 57 -16.84 7.03 0.79
C LEU A 57 -16.46 5.72 1.50
N SER A 58 -16.76 4.58 0.90
CA SER A 58 -16.54 3.28 1.59
C SER A 58 -15.06 2.99 1.84
N GLU A 59 -14.16 3.26 0.88
CA GLU A 59 -12.73 3.02 1.02
C GLU A 59 -11.90 3.96 0.14
N VAL A 60 -10.86 4.58 0.70
CA VAL A 60 -9.85 5.32 -0.07
C VAL A 60 -8.52 4.63 0.06
N LEU A 61 -7.97 4.15 -1.06
CA LEU A 61 -6.66 3.54 -1.16
C LEU A 61 -5.61 4.57 -1.58
N SER A 62 -4.46 4.57 -0.92
CA SER A 62 -3.33 5.43 -1.26
C SER A 62 -2.02 4.66 -1.25
N ARG A 63 -1.15 4.95 -2.23
CA ARG A 63 0.25 4.53 -2.17
C ARG A 63 1.08 5.67 -1.62
N VAL A 64 1.73 5.43 -0.49
CA VAL A 64 2.54 6.41 0.24
C VAL A 64 4.02 6.14 0.02
N GLN A 65 4.80 7.20 -0.09
CA GLN A 65 6.26 7.13 -0.03
C GLN A 65 6.76 8.14 1.01
N VAL A 66 7.55 7.65 1.95
CA VAL A 66 8.23 8.42 2.99
C VAL A 66 9.71 8.47 2.67
N HIS A 67 10.28 9.67 2.67
CA HIS A 67 11.70 9.92 2.68
C HIS A 67 12.10 10.07 4.16
N CYS A 68 12.87 9.12 4.67
CA CYS A 68 13.20 9.03 6.09
C CYS A 68 14.23 10.07 6.53
N ASP A 69 15.12 10.46 5.62
CA ASP A 69 16.23 11.36 5.93
C ASP A 69 15.76 12.80 6.19
N ASP A 70 14.71 13.24 5.50
CA ASP A 70 14.10 14.58 5.61
C ASP A 70 12.69 14.54 6.22
N ARG A 71 12.20 13.34 6.59
CA ARG A 71 10.86 13.07 7.12
C ARG A 71 9.71 13.56 6.21
N MET A 72 9.96 13.72 4.91
CA MET A 72 8.92 14.12 3.97
C MET A 72 8.10 12.91 3.51
N TYR A 73 6.78 13.05 3.46
CA TYR A 73 5.89 12.04 2.87
C TYR A 73 5.15 12.60 1.66
N ARG A 74 4.82 11.71 0.71
CA ARG A 74 3.99 12.03 -0.44
C ARG A 74 3.02 10.89 -0.76
N HIS A 75 1.85 11.27 -1.25
CA HIS A 75 0.91 10.35 -1.87
C HIS A 75 1.29 10.19 -3.35
N VAL A 76 1.67 8.98 -3.74
CA VAL A 76 2.05 8.64 -5.12
C VAL A 76 0.81 8.39 -5.98
N SER A 77 -0.23 7.82 -5.38
CA SER A 77 -1.55 7.65 -6.01
C SER A 77 -2.63 7.63 -4.92
N ILE A 78 -3.85 8.03 -5.31
CA ILE A 78 -5.06 7.98 -4.48
C ILE A 78 -6.19 7.48 -5.38
N SER A 79 -7.00 6.54 -4.88
CA SER A 79 -8.23 6.06 -5.52
C SER A 79 -9.31 5.86 -4.47
N ALA A 80 -10.54 6.26 -4.79
CA ALA A 80 -11.75 6.05 -3.98
C ALA A 80 -12.68 5.06 -4.67
#